data_AF-A0A370NGY6-F1
#
_entry.id   AF-A0A370NGY6-F1
#
_cell.length_a   1.000
_cell.length_b   1.000
_cell.length_c   1.000
_cell.angle_alpha   90.00
_cell.angle_beta   90.00
_cell.angle_gamma   90.00
#
_symmetry.space_group_name_H-M   'P 1'
#
loop_
_entity.id
_entity.type
_entity.pdbx_description
1 polymer ?
#
loop_
_entity_poly.entity_id
_entity_poly.type
_entity_poly.pdbx_seq_one_letter_code
_entity_poly.pdbx_strand_id
1 'polypeptide(L)'
;MQQVATIGQSFLINQNGSISTVRHWVGLLNSPDGWQESKVYSRDFIRQELVYGGRSGNTIDVAYREFRGGYATPAFYQSLKYDLSASTRIRFQKFTIDVVRADNENIVYKIASDR
;
A
#
# COMPACT_ATOMS: atom_id res chain seq x y z
N MET A 1 12.36 -1.04 14.89
CA MET A 1 12.64 0.39 14.66
C MET A 1 11.31 1.13 14.56
N GLN A 2 11.20 2.37 15.07
CA GLN A 2 9.98 3.17 14.87
C GLN A 2 10.02 3.81 13.47
N GLN A 3 8.86 3.89 12.83
CA GLN A 3 8.67 4.49 11.51
C GLN A 3 7.60 5.57 11.60
N VAL A 4 7.61 6.50 10.65
CA VAL A 4 6.66 7.60 10.56
C VAL A 4 6.04 7.61 9.17
N ALA A 5 4.72 7.78 9.09
CA ALA A 5 4.00 8.01 7.85
C ALA A 5 3.01 9.16 8.02
N THR A 6 2.87 9.96 6.97
CA THR A 6 1.89 11.05 6.91
C THR A 6 0.53 10.52 6.45
N ILE A 7 -0.53 11.28 6.70
CA ILE A 7 -1.87 10.99 6.21
C ILE A 7 -1.88 10.79 4.68
N GLY A 8 -2.60 9.77 4.22
CA GLY A 8 -2.69 9.39 2.82
C GLY A 8 -1.48 8.61 2.27
N GLN A 9 -0.39 8.49 3.03
CA GLN A 9 0.75 7.65 2.65
C GLN A 9 0.59 6.22 3.14
N SER A 10 1.14 5.29 2.36
CA SER A 10 1.23 3.88 2.74
C SER A 10 2.30 3.73 3.81
N PHE A 11 1.88 3.37 5.03
CA PHE A 11 2.79 3.12 6.15
C PHE A 11 3.27 1.66 6.16
N LEU A 12 2.57 0.76 5.48
CA LEU A 12 3.03 -0.60 5.29
C LEU A 12 2.80 -1.01 3.85
N ILE A 13 3.82 -1.58 3.23
CA ILE A 13 3.76 -2.10 1.86
C ILE A 13 4.38 -3.50 1.87
N ASN A 14 3.63 -4.49 1.40
CA ASN A 14 4.15 -5.82 1.11
C ASN A 14 3.95 -6.11 -0.38
N GLN A 15 4.99 -6.55 -1.07
CA GLN A 15 4.96 -6.86 -2.48
C GLN A 15 5.60 -8.22 -2.75
N ASN A 16 4.94 -9.04 -3.57
CA ASN A 16 5.48 -10.25 -4.15
C ASN A 16 5.40 -10.19 -5.69
N GLY A 17 6.20 -11.03 -6.36
CA GLY A 17 6.30 -11.11 -7.81
C GLY A 17 7.24 -10.07 -8.42
N SER A 18 7.57 -10.26 -9.69
CA SER A 18 8.40 -9.36 -10.49
C SER A 18 7.59 -8.40 -11.36
N ILE A 19 8.21 -7.26 -11.66
CA ILE A 19 7.76 -6.27 -12.65
C ILE A 19 8.89 -6.18 -13.68
N SER A 20 8.56 -6.37 -14.96
CA SER A 20 9.51 -6.24 -16.07
C SER A 20 9.09 -5.10 -16.98
N THR A 21 10.05 -4.32 -17.45
CA THR A 21 9.82 -3.34 -18.52
C THR A 21 10.07 -4.02 -19.85
N VAL A 22 9.06 -4.04 -20.72
CA VAL A 22 9.18 -4.56 -22.08
C VAL A 22 9.06 -3.41 -23.06
N ARG A 23 9.94 -3.40 -24.07
CA ARG A 23 9.87 -2.49 -25.20
C ARG A 23 9.21 -3.22 -26.37
N HIS A 24 8.14 -2.66 -26.92
CA HIS A 24 7.40 -3.26 -28.04
C HIS A 24 7.06 -2.21 -29.10
N TRP A 25 6.95 -2.64 -30.35
CA TRP A 25 6.67 -1.75 -31.48
C TRP A 25 5.19 -1.36 -31.49
N VAL A 26 4.91 -0.07 -31.61
CA VAL A 26 3.58 0.53 -31.69
C VAL A 26 3.36 1.35 -32.97
N GLY A 27 4.39 1.51 -33.81
CA GLY A 27 4.34 2.25 -35.06
C GLY A 27 4.58 3.76 -34.90
N LEU A 28 5.04 4.40 -35.97
CA LEU A 28 5.44 5.82 -35.98
C LEU A 28 4.28 6.81 -35.74
N LEU A 29 3.02 6.34 -35.88
CA LEU A 29 1.85 7.14 -35.55
C LEU A 29 1.63 7.27 -34.03
N ASN A 30 2.02 6.23 -33.27
CA ASN A 30 1.78 6.15 -31.82
C ASN A 30 3.03 6.51 -30.99
N SER A 31 4.23 6.50 -31.59
CA SER A 31 5.48 6.95 -30.96
C SER A 31 6.46 7.50 -32.02
N PRO A 32 7.22 8.58 -31.74
CA PRO A 32 8.19 9.14 -32.68
C PRO A 32 9.27 8.15 -33.16
N ASP A 33 9.70 7.22 -32.31
CA ASP A 33 10.65 6.16 -32.65
C ASP A 33 9.96 4.82 -32.98
N GLY A 34 8.62 4.82 -32.92
CA GLY A 34 7.76 3.67 -33.14
C GLY A 34 7.76 2.61 -32.02
N TRP A 35 8.49 2.84 -30.92
CA TRP A 35 8.55 1.93 -29.78
C TRP A 35 7.86 2.52 -28.55
N GLN A 36 7.30 1.64 -27.72
CA GLN A 36 6.75 1.99 -26.42
C GLN A 36 7.24 1.02 -25.36
N GLU A 37 7.48 1.56 -24.17
CA GLU A 37 7.76 0.75 -22.97
C GLU A 37 6.46 0.46 -22.21
N SER A 38 6.35 -0.74 -21.68
CA SER A 38 5.23 -1.13 -20.83
C SER A 38 5.70 -2.00 -19.68
N LYS A 39 5.01 -1.89 -18.55
CA LYS A 39 5.24 -2.73 -17.37
C LYS A 39 4.43 -4.01 -17.50
N VAL A 40 5.12 -5.14 -17.46
CA VAL A 40 4.52 -6.48 -17.40
C VAL A 40 4.70 -7.01 -15.99
N TYR A 41 3.60 -7.44 -15.39
CA TYR A 41 3.57 -7.98 -14.04
C TYR A 41 3.55 -9.51 -14.12
N SER A 42 4.36 -10.17 -13.30
CA SER A 42 4.30 -11.63 -13.11
C SER A 42 2.93 -12.09 -12.62
N ARG A 43 2.60 -13.36 -12.86
CA ARG A 43 1.30 -13.94 -12.48
C ARG A 43 1.07 -13.95 -10.96
N ASP A 44 2.14 -14.09 -10.19
CA ASP A 44 2.14 -14.06 -8.73
C ASP A 44 2.35 -12.64 -8.16
N PHE A 45 2.32 -11.62 -9.02
CA PHE A 45 2.41 -10.23 -8.57
C PHE A 45 1.22 -9.85 -7.69
N ILE A 46 1.53 -9.43 -6.48
CA ILE A 46 0.58 -8.89 -5.52
C ILE A 46 1.26 -7.77 -4.76
N ARG A 47 0.55 -6.66 -4.58
CA ARG A 47 0.99 -5.55 -3.74
C ARG A 47 -0.11 -5.17 -2.78
N GLN A 48 0.22 -5.14 -1.50
CA GLN A 48 -0.69 -4.89 -0.39
C GLN A 48 -0.19 -3.67 0.37
N GLU A 49 -1.09 -2.72 0.61
CA GLU A 49 -0.76 -1.46 1.28
C GLU A 49 -1.74 -1.18 2.41
N LEU A 50 -1.21 -0.74 3.55
CA LEU A 50 -1.99 -0.06 4.59
C LEU A 50 -1.64 1.42 4.57
N VAL A 51 -2.66 2.25 4.45
CA VAL A 51 -2.59 3.69 4.29
C VAL A 51 -3.18 4.35 5.53
N TYR A 52 -2.46 5.33 6.06
CA TYR A 52 -2.93 6.06 7.23
C TYR A 52 -4.04 7.05 6.86
N GLY A 53 -5.21 6.91 7.46
CA GLY A 53 -6.39 7.75 7.20
C GLY A 53 -6.61 8.87 8.21
N GLY A 54 -5.77 8.97 9.26
CA GLY A 54 -5.95 9.91 10.36
C GLY A 54 -6.58 9.26 11.61
N ARG A 55 -6.89 10.08 12.60
CA ARG A 55 -7.45 9.65 13.89
C ARG A 55 -8.56 10.59 14.34
N SER A 56 -9.71 10.04 14.72
CA SER A 56 -10.80 10.77 15.35
C SER A 56 -11.05 10.22 16.76
N GLY A 57 -10.84 11.05 17.79
CA GLY A 57 -10.92 10.61 19.18
C GLY A 57 -9.92 9.50 19.49
N ASN A 58 -10.38 8.29 19.81
CA ASN A 58 -9.51 7.10 19.94
C ASN A 58 -9.53 6.20 18.70
N THR A 59 -10.39 6.49 17.72
CA THR A 59 -10.50 5.68 16.51
C THR A 59 -9.45 6.10 15.50
N ILE A 60 -8.66 5.15 15.03
CA ILE A 60 -7.76 5.31 13.89
C ILE A 60 -8.43 4.76 12.63
N ASP A 61 -8.36 5.53 11.55
CA ASP A 61 -8.81 5.10 10.23
C ASP A 61 -7.61 4.60 9.41
N VAL A 62 -7.74 3.41 8.84
CA VAL A 62 -6.72 2.79 7.98
C VAL A 62 -7.38 2.30 6.70
N ALA A 63 -6.81 2.63 5.56
CA ALA A 63 -7.24 2.12 4.27
C ALA A 63 -6.33 0.98 3.82
N TYR A 64 -6.93 -0.16 3.47
CA TYR A 64 -6.23 -1.28 2.85
C TYR A 64 -6.43 -1.25 1.33
N ARG A 65 -5.35 -1.43 0.57
CA ARG A 65 -5.36 -1.57 -0.89
C ARG A 65 -4.58 -2.80 -1.32
N GLU A 66 -5.17 -3.63 -2.18
CA GLU A 66 -4.50 -4.78 -2.79
C GLU A 66 -4.58 -4.72 -4.32
N PHE A 67 -3.43 -4.82 -4.97
CA PHE A 67 -3.26 -4.81 -6.41
C PHE A 67 -2.83 -6.18 -6.90
N ARG A 68 -3.58 -6.76 -7.84
CA ARG A 68 -3.22 -7.98 -8.58
C ARG A 68 -3.14 -7.62 -10.06
N GLY A 69 -2.00 -7.91 -10.69
CA GLY A 69 -1.75 -7.54 -12.10
C GLY A 69 -1.31 -6.10 -12.34
N GLY A 70 -0.89 -5.37 -11.29
CA GLY A 70 -0.30 -4.04 -11.41
C GLY A 70 -1.19 -2.90 -10.96
N TYR A 71 -0.78 -1.66 -11.24
CA TYR A 71 -1.52 -0.45 -10.84
C TYR A 71 -2.60 -0.02 -11.83
N ALA A 72 -2.57 -0.55 -13.06
CA ALA A 72 -3.58 -0.26 -14.07
C ALA A 72 -4.89 -1.02 -13.82
N THR A 73 -4.86 -2.06 -12.97
CA THR A 73 -6.06 -2.77 -12.54
C THR A 73 -6.68 -2.10 -11.31
N PRO A 74 -8.01 -2.11 -11.17
CA PRO A 74 -8.67 -1.65 -9.95
C PRO A 74 -8.13 -2.39 -8.74
N ALA A 75 -7.79 -1.66 -7.67
CA ALA A 75 -7.38 -2.26 -6.41
C ALA A 75 -8.61 -2.82 -5.68
N PHE A 76 -8.44 -3.96 -5.02
CA PHE A 76 -9.33 -4.32 -3.92
C PHE A 76 -9.10 -3.34 -2.77
N TYR A 77 -10.18 -2.80 -2.19
CA TYR A 77 -10.12 -1.76 -1.16
C TYR A 77 -10.96 -2.15 0.06
N GLN A 78 -10.44 -1.88 1.26
CA GLN A 78 -11.20 -1.99 2.51
C GLN A 78 -10.87 -0.83 3.45
N SER A 79 -11.90 -0.20 4.01
CA SER A 79 -11.76 0.78 5.08
C SER A 79 -11.80 0.06 6.43
N LEU A 80 -10.80 0.31 7.26
CA LEU A 80 -10.61 -0.32 8.57
C LEU A 80 -10.61 0.76 9.65
N LYS A 81 -11.27 0.45 10.78
CA LYS A 81 -11.31 1.34 11.95
C LYS A 81 -10.95 0.55 13.19
N TYR A 82 -10.08 1.12 14.01
CA TYR A 82 -9.66 0.49 15.26
C TYR A 82 -9.71 1.50 16.41
N ASP A 83 -10.10 1.04 17.60
CA ASP A 83 -10.07 1.87 18.81
C ASP A 83 -8.73 1.68 19.54
N LEU A 84 -7.90 2.73 19.53
CA LEU A 84 -6.58 2.76 20.17
C LEU A 84 -6.65 2.77 21.70
N SER A 85 -7.81 3.04 22.31
CA SER A 85 -8.00 2.93 23.76
C SER A 85 -8.19 1.48 24.20
N ALA A 86 -8.70 0.61 23.32
CA ALA A 86 -8.81 -0.82 23.58
C ALA A 86 -7.47 -1.54 23.34
N SER A 87 -6.74 -1.15 22.29
CA SER A 87 -5.43 -1.71 21.98
C SER A 87 -4.63 -0.79 21.07
N THR A 88 -3.36 -0.55 21.39
CA THR A 88 -2.41 0.13 20.49
C THR A 88 -1.83 -0.79 19.42
N ARG A 89 -2.03 -2.11 19.55
CA ARG A 89 -1.67 -3.11 18.55
C ARG A 89 -2.82 -3.32 17.58
N ILE A 90 -2.54 -3.18 16.28
CA ILE A 90 -3.49 -3.42 15.19
C ILE A 90 -3.04 -4.65 14.42
N ARG A 91 -3.96 -5.61 14.26
CA ARG A 91 -3.75 -6.78 13.40
C ARG A 91 -4.77 -6.77 12.27
N PHE A 92 -4.26 -6.88 11.05
CA PHE A 92 -5.07 -7.03 9.85
C PHE A 92 -4.41 -8.04 8.91
N GLN A 93 -5.11 -9.15 8.64
CA GLN A 93 -4.55 -10.29 7.90
C GLN A 93 -3.21 -10.77 8.52
N LYS A 94 -2.11 -10.70 7.75
CA LYS A 94 -0.74 -11.01 8.19
C LYS A 94 -0.01 -9.82 8.82
N PHE A 95 -0.54 -8.60 8.69
CA PHE A 95 0.11 -7.41 9.20
C PHE A 95 -0.23 -7.21 10.67
N THR A 96 0.80 -7.04 11.48
CA THR A 96 0.69 -6.64 12.88
C THR A 96 1.57 -5.41 13.09
N ILE A 97 0.97 -4.33 13.55
CA ILE A 97 1.66 -3.09 13.87
C ILE A 97 1.37 -2.65 15.30
N ASP A 98 2.35 -2.02 15.93
CA ASP A 98 2.20 -1.35 17.21
C ASP A 98 2.19 0.15 16.97
N VAL A 99 1.06 0.80 17.23
CA VAL A 99 0.91 2.25 17.14
C VAL A 99 1.56 2.88 18.37
N VAL A 100 2.52 3.77 18.13
CA VAL A 100 3.20 4.54 19.18
C VAL A 100 2.51 5.89 19.38
N ARG A 101 2.18 6.57 18.28
CA ARG A 101 1.44 7.84 18.27
C ARG A 101 0.67 7.96 16.96
N ALA A 102 -0.52 8.55 17.00
CA ALA A 102 -1.33 8.81 15.82
C ALA A 102 -2.12 10.09 16.05
N ASP A 103 -2.08 11.00 15.09
CA ASP A 103 -2.82 12.27 15.06
C ASP A 103 -3.30 12.58 13.63
N ASN A 104 -3.87 13.75 13.38
CA ASN A 104 -4.46 14.07 12.06
C ASN A 104 -3.42 14.27 10.94
N GLU A 105 -2.14 14.27 11.27
CA GLU A 105 -1.07 14.50 10.31
C GLU A 105 -0.24 13.25 10.09
N ASN A 106 0.09 12.54 11.16
CA ASN A 106 1.09 11.49 11.15
C ASN A 106 0.74 10.31 12.06
N ILE A 107 1.30 9.14 11.70
CA ILE A 107 1.39 7.96 12.55
C ILE A 107 2.85 7.63 12.82
N VAL A 108 3.18 7.37 14.08
CA VAL A 108 4.42 6.74 14.52
C VAL A 108 4.09 5.32 14.94
N TYR A 109 4.76 4.33 14.35
CA TYR A 109 4.44 2.93 14.54
C TYR A 109 5.68 2.04 14.48
N LYS A 110 5.50 0.79 14.90
CA LYS A 110 6.47 -0.30 14.71
C LYS A 110 5.78 -1.43 13.98
N ILE A 111 6.46 -2.02 12.99
CA ILE A 111 6.01 -3.25 12.36
C ILE A 111 6.41 -4.41 13.27
N ALA A 112 5.42 -5.16 13.76
CA ALA A 112 5.64 -6.35 14.57
C ALA A 112 5.69 -7.62 13.71
N SER A 113 4.88 -7.69 12.65
CA SER A 113 4.90 -8.79 11.67
C SER A 113 4.29 -8.32 10.34
N ASP A 114 4.91 -8.72 9.22
CA ASP A 114 4.48 -8.38 7.85
C ASP A 114 4.65 -9.51 6.84
N ARG A 115 5.04 -10.71 7.31
CA ARG A 115 5.31 -11.91 6.52
C ARG A 115 4.50 -13.08 7.05
#